data_AF-A0A1L9WIQ7-F1
#
_entry.id   AF-A0A1L9WIQ7-F1
#
_cell.length_a   1.000
_cell.length_b   1.000
_cell.length_c   1.000
_cell.angle_alpha   90.00
_cell.angle_beta   90.00
_cell.angle_gamma   90.00
#
_symmetry.space_group_name_H-M   'P 1'
#
loop_
_entity.id
_entity.type
_entity.pdbx_description
1 polymer ?
#
loop_
_entity_poly.entity_id
_entity_poly.type
_entity_poly.pdbx_seq_one_letter_code
_entity_poly.pdbx_strand_id
1 'polypeptide(L)'
;MELDQVLMDPEQLARLGIRILPLDLTSDTGNDPDIHPALNPASYFVPLTYDYIRKHPVDRSDPETAESFDKIAAVLDPEFRLFGDKLSSSAVAGELSSLLHHEMSSSRVNCEDETQKLTWLNKWRETDYSNLESVFETDEVIFSTHISWDLEGLYVCRIRPFQPHVKAILSHSDIDNSEHTLLKAELKVILALMYSRWSMEGLLDMVVPVMLVTFVGRKARCLIAIHDGHQLRISKTPLYLAENNEIWRHVVRYMGGGIDEKLDTKRLPVIDVVEG
;
A
#
# COMPACT_ATOMS: atom_id res chain seq x y z
N MET A 1 25.13 -10.68 8.94
CA MET A 1 24.10 -9.64 9.11
C MET A 1 22.87 -10.34 9.66
N GLU A 2 22.42 -10.03 10.86
CA GLU A 2 21.23 -10.68 11.43
C GLU A 2 19.99 -10.13 10.71
N LEU A 3 19.57 -10.80 9.63
CA LEU A 3 18.34 -10.52 8.89
C LEU A 3 17.12 -10.49 9.82
N ASP A 4 17.21 -11.13 10.98
CA ASP A 4 16.27 -11.12 12.09
C ASP A 4 15.91 -9.74 12.61
N GLN A 5 16.71 -8.70 12.32
CA GLN A 5 16.38 -7.32 12.70
C GLN A 5 15.43 -6.63 11.70
N VAL A 6 15.25 -7.18 10.50
CA VAL A 6 14.51 -6.50 9.42
C VAL A 6 13.42 -7.37 8.79
N LEU A 7 13.59 -8.69 8.79
CA LEU A 7 12.58 -9.65 8.34
C LEU A 7 11.82 -10.20 9.54
N MET A 8 10.53 -10.47 9.34
CA MET A 8 9.73 -11.25 10.29
C MET A 8 9.93 -12.74 10.03
N ASP A 9 10.37 -13.45 11.06
CA ASP A 9 10.47 -14.91 11.04
C ASP A 9 9.07 -15.57 11.11
N PRO A 10 8.80 -16.67 10.38
CA PRO A 10 7.49 -17.34 10.43
C PRO A 10 7.02 -17.78 11.82
N GLU A 11 7.92 -18.21 12.72
CA GLU A 11 7.54 -18.56 14.09
C GLU A 11 7.21 -17.33 14.93
N GLN A 12 7.85 -16.19 14.66
CA GLN A 12 7.46 -14.90 15.25
C GLN A 12 6.05 -14.49 14.79
N LEU A 13 5.75 -14.60 13.49
CA LEU A 13 4.42 -14.29 12.96
C LEU A 13 3.34 -15.16 13.60
N ALA A 14 3.58 -16.47 13.72
CA ALA A 14 2.64 -17.40 14.36
C ALA A 14 2.40 -17.05 15.84
N ARG A 15 3.46 -16.74 16.61
CA ARG A 15 3.34 -16.34 18.02
C ARG A 15 2.59 -15.03 18.22
N LEU A 16 2.67 -14.12 17.26
CA LEU A 16 1.95 -12.84 17.27
C LEU A 16 0.51 -12.96 16.74
N GLY A 17 0.05 -14.17 16.37
CA GLY A 17 -1.26 -14.35 15.78
C GLY A 17 -1.39 -13.64 14.43
N ILE A 18 -0.35 -13.70 13.59
CA ILE A 18 -0.35 -13.10 12.25
C ILE A 18 -0.45 -14.21 11.21
N ARG A 19 -1.47 -14.15 10.36
CA ARG A 19 -1.69 -15.07 9.25
C ARG A 19 -1.47 -14.37 7.91
N ILE A 20 -0.50 -14.85 7.14
CA ILE A 20 -0.27 -14.40 5.76
C ILE A 20 -1.12 -15.23 4.80
N LEU A 21 -1.82 -14.56 3.90
CA LEU A 21 -2.58 -15.13 2.80
C LEU A 21 -1.96 -14.70 1.48
N PRO A 22 -1.95 -15.55 0.44
CA PRO A 22 -1.52 -15.12 -0.88
C PRO A 22 -2.51 -14.09 -1.43
N LEU A 23 -1.97 -13.10 -2.14
CA LEU A 23 -2.76 -12.15 -2.93
C LEU A 23 -2.26 -12.17 -4.37
N ASP A 24 -3.17 -12.45 -5.28
CA ASP A 24 -2.92 -12.33 -6.72
C ASP A 24 -3.39 -10.96 -7.22
N LEU A 25 -2.43 -10.04 -7.36
CA LEU A 25 -2.63 -8.70 -7.94
C LEU A 25 -3.20 -8.76 -9.36
N THR A 26 -2.94 -9.85 -10.08
CA THR A 26 -3.28 -10.00 -11.50
C THR A 26 -4.67 -10.57 -11.75
N SER A 27 -5.24 -11.25 -10.75
CA SER A 27 -6.61 -11.75 -10.83
C SER A 27 -7.63 -10.63 -10.57
N ASP A 28 -8.56 -10.43 -11.51
CA ASP A 28 -9.72 -9.56 -11.29
C ASP A 28 -10.74 -10.19 -10.32
N THR A 29 -10.52 -11.45 -9.92
CA THR A 29 -11.37 -12.26 -9.03
C THR A 29 -10.60 -12.69 -7.79
N GLY A 30 -9.85 -11.76 -7.16
CA GLY A 30 -8.93 -12.00 -6.04
C GLY A 30 -9.55 -12.48 -4.71
N ASN A 31 -10.64 -13.23 -4.78
CA ASN A 31 -11.18 -13.98 -3.66
C ASN A 31 -10.82 -15.44 -3.88
N ASP A 32 -9.99 -15.99 -3.00
CA ASP A 32 -10.02 -17.41 -2.72
C ASP A 32 -11.49 -17.75 -2.38
N PRO A 33 -12.20 -18.54 -3.22
CA PRO A 33 -13.63 -18.80 -3.03
C PRO A 33 -13.91 -19.51 -1.70
N ASP A 34 -12.88 -20.10 -1.09
CA ASP A 34 -12.98 -20.85 0.16
C ASP A 34 -12.90 -19.95 1.41
N ILE A 35 -12.55 -18.66 1.25
CA ILE A 35 -12.49 -17.70 2.36
C ILE A 35 -13.67 -16.74 2.30
N HIS A 36 -14.48 -16.71 3.36
CA HIS A 36 -15.56 -15.74 3.51
C HIS A 36 -15.04 -14.30 3.29
N PRO A 37 -15.69 -13.46 2.46
CA PRO A 37 -15.17 -12.13 2.10
C PRO A 37 -14.78 -11.24 3.29
N ALA A 38 -15.55 -11.29 4.38
CA ALA A 38 -15.25 -10.52 5.59
C ALA A 38 -13.94 -10.95 6.31
N LEU A 39 -13.44 -12.17 6.04
CA LEU A 39 -12.17 -12.71 6.55
C LEU A 39 -11.04 -12.64 5.53
N ASN A 40 -11.33 -12.25 4.27
CA ASN A 40 -10.33 -12.03 3.25
C ASN A 40 -9.97 -10.53 3.22
N PRO A 41 -8.75 -10.14 3.67
CA PRO A 41 -8.34 -8.74 3.62
C PRO A 41 -8.52 -8.10 2.24
N ALA A 42 -8.26 -8.86 1.16
CA ALA A 42 -8.32 -8.35 -0.20
C ALA A 42 -9.72 -7.87 -0.63
N SER A 43 -10.78 -8.40 0.00
CA SER A 43 -12.16 -8.05 -0.33
C SER A 43 -12.56 -6.64 0.11
N TYR A 44 -11.80 -6.00 1.02
CA TYR A 44 -12.13 -4.66 1.53
C TYR A 44 -11.77 -3.52 0.57
N PHE A 45 -10.99 -3.78 -0.47
CA PHE A 45 -10.62 -2.78 -1.47
C PHE A 45 -10.99 -3.25 -2.86
N VAL A 46 -11.65 -2.38 -3.63
CA VAL A 46 -12.12 -2.68 -4.98
C VAL A 46 -11.22 -1.96 -5.98
N PRO A 47 -10.35 -2.67 -6.73
CA PRO A 47 -9.49 -2.03 -7.71
C PRO A 47 -10.32 -1.41 -8.83
N LEU A 48 -9.80 -0.34 -9.45
CA LEU A 48 -10.37 0.19 -10.70
C LEU A 48 -10.36 -0.89 -11.79
N THR A 49 -11.23 -0.78 -12.79
CA THR A 49 -11.15 -1.67 -13.95
C THR A 49 -9.97 -1.32 -14.84
N TYR A 50 -9.48 -2.30 -15.59
CA TYR A 50 -8.45 -2.06 -16.60
C TYR A 50 -8.87 -1.03 -17.66
N ASP A 51 -10.13 -1.13 -18.09
CA ASP A 51 -10.70 -0.19 -19.04
C ASP A 51 -10.75 1.24 -18.51
N TYR A 52 -10.95 1.42 -17.20
CA TYR A 52 -10.92 2.74 -16.60
C TYR A 52 -9.54 3.38 -16.76
N ILE A 53 -8.46 2.71 -16.30
CA ILE A 53 -7.10 3.25 -16.40
C ILE A 53 -6.70 3.51 -17.85
N ARG A 54 -7.09 2.63 -18.78
CA ARG A 54 -6.80 2.79 -20.21
C ARG A 54 -7.50 3.98 -20.84
N LYS A 55 -8.77 4.23 -20.48
CA LYS A 55 -9.58 5.34 -21.05
C LYS A 55 -9.24 6.70 -20.43
N HIS A 56 -8.65 6.71 -19.24
CA HIS A 56 -8.34 7.92 -18.48
C HIS A 56 -6.84 7.95 -18.10
N PRO A 57 -5.91 8.02 -19.07
CA PRO A 57 -4.50 8.21 -18.75
C PRO A 57 -4.26 9.58 -18.09
N VAL A 58 -3.11 9.73 -17.43
CA VAL A 58 -2.67 11.01 -16.88
C VAL A 58 -2.56 12.04 -18.01
N ASP A 59 -3.08 13.24 -17.77
CA ASP A 59 -2.98 14.37 -18.68
C ASP A 59 -1.56 14.95 -18.63
N ARG A 60 -0.82 14.75 -19.72
CA ARG A 60 0.53 15.31 -19.92
C ARG A 60 0.54 16.57 -20.80
N SER A 61 -0.61 17.15 -21.09
CA SER A 61 -0.68 18.44 -21.81
C SER A 61 -0.29 19.62 -20.91
N ASP A 62 -0.42 19.46 -19.59
CA ASP A 62 0.11 20.37 -18.59
C ASP A 62 1.65 20.24 -18.48
N PRO A 63 2.42 21.32 -18.73
CA PRO A 63 3.88 21.27 -18.72
C PRO A 63 4.47 20.87 -17.36
N GLU A 64 3.88 21.30 -16.24
CA GLU A 64 4.39 21.00 -14.90
C GLU A 64 4.22 19.51 -14.56
N THR A 65 3.08 18.94 -14.93
CA THR A 65 2.82 17.50 -14.81
C THR A 65 3.79 16.71 -15.70
N ALA A 66 3.92 17.07 -16.98
CA ALA A 66 4.84 16.38 -17.89
C ALA A 66 6.29 16.41 -17.40
N GLU A 67 6.77 17.59 -16.97
CA GLU A 67 8.13 17.77 -16.45
C GLU A 67 8.38 16.92 -15.19
N SER A 68 7.42 16.85 -14.27
CA SER A 68 7.55 16.03 -13.06
C SER A 68 7.70 14.55 -13.38
N PHE A 69 6.87 14.02 -14.29
CA PHE A 69 6.98 12.63 -14.71
C PHE A 69 8.29 12.32 -15.46
N ASP A 70 8.74 13.23 -16.32
CA ASP A 70 9.95 13.04 -17.11
C ASP A 70 11.21 13.12 -16.22
N LYS A 71 11.21 13.98 -15.19
CA LYS A 71 12.28 14.03 -14.16
C LYS A 71 12.38 12.70 -13.42
N ILE A 72 11.27 12.17 -12.91
CA ILE A 72 11.27 10.90 -12.18
C ILE A 72 11.71 9.76 -13.12
N ALA A 73 11.23 9.73 -14.36
CA ALA A 73 11.64 8.73 -15.34
C ALA A 73 13.16 8.78 -15.63
N ALA A 74 13.74 9.98 -15.73
CA ALA A 74 15.18 10.15 -15.91
C ALA A 74 15.99 9.64 -14.71
N VAL A 75 15.53 9.88 -13.48
CA VAL A 75 16.20 9.40 -12.26
C VAL A 75 16.08 7.88 -12.12
N LEU A 76 14.94 7.30 -12.53
CA LEU A 76 14.70 5.87 -12.51
C LEU A 76 15.43 5.11 -13.63
N ASP A 77 16.05 5.79 -14.59
CA ASP A 77 16.88 5.15 -15.62
C ASP A 77 18.04 4.36 -14.95
N PRO A 78 18.25 3.07 -15.29
CA PRO A 78 19.33 2.28 -14.71
C PRO A 78 20.75 2.85 -14.92
N GLU A 79 20.93 3.67 -15.95
CA GLU A 79 22.18 4.36 -16.27
C GLU A 79 22.31 5.74 -15.64
N PHE A 80 21.26 6.24 -14.98
CA PHE A 80 21.36 7.48 -14.22
C PHE A 80 22.42 7.37 -13.12
N ARG A 81 23.20 8.45 -12.96
CA ARG A 81 24.22 8.59 -11.92
C ARG A 81 24.10 9.96 -11.28
N LEU A 82 24.02 10.00 -9.95
CA LEU A 82 24.06 11.23 -9.17
C LEU A 82 25.48 11.42 -8.65
N PHE A 83 26.14 12.50 -9.05
CA PHE A 83 27.56 12.77 -8.72
C PHE A 83 28.54 11.63 -9.08
N GLY A 84 28.20 10.83 -10.10
CA GLY A 84 29.01 9.70 -10.57
C GLY A 84 28.60 8.35 -9.96
N ASP A 85 27.78 8.35 -8.92
CA ASP A 85 27.33 7.14 -8.23
C ASP A 85 25.91 6.73 -8.64
N LYS A 86 25.62 5.42 -8.52
CA LYS A 86 24.25 4.91 -8.64
C LYS A 86 23.43 5.36 -7.43
N LEU A 87 22.12 5.56 -7.61
CA LEU A 87 21.23 5.76 -6.47
C LEU A 87 21.24 4.53 -5.55
N SER A 88 21.06 4.77 -4.25
CA SER A 88 20.76 3.70 -3.30
C SER A 88 19.41 3.06 -3.65
N SER A 89 19.23 1.81 -3.22
CA SER A 89 17.96 1.11 -3.44
C SER A 89 16.78 1.81 -2.74
N SER A 90 16.99 2.38 -1.55
CA SER A 90 15.96 3.17 -0.87
C SER A 90 15.60 4.45 -1.64
N ALA A 91 16.57 5.15 -2.21
CA ALA A 91 16.28 6.34 -3.03
C ALA A 91 15.49 5.98 -4.29
N VAL A 92 15.82 4.87 -4.95
CA VAL A 92 15.03 4.36 -6.09
C VAL A 92 13.60 4.00 -5.67
N ALA A 93 13.42 3.39 -4.49
CA ALA A 93 12.09 3.10 -3.96
C ALA A 93 11.29 4.37 -3.66
N GLY A 94 11.94 5.42 -3.12
CA GLY A 94 11.30 6.73 -2.89
C GLY A 94 10.86 7.42 -4.19
N GLU A 95 11.65 7.31 -5.26
CA GLU A 95 11.27 7.83 -6.59
C GLU A 95 10.07 7.06 -7.19
N LEU A 96 10.02 5.73 -7.01
CA LEU A 96 8.85 4.93 -7.40
C LEU A 96 7.60 5.28 -6.58
N SER A 97 7.77 5.52 -5.28
CA SER A 97 6.69 6.02 -4.42
C SER A 97 6.17 7.38 -4.88
N SER A 98 7.09 8.28 -5.23
CA SER A 98 6.78 9.60 -5.79
C SER A 98 6.03 9.47 -7.11
N LEU A 99 6.45 8.57 -8.00
CA LEU A 99 5.75 8.31 -9.26
C LEU A 99 4.31 7.84 -9.02
N LEU A 100 4.10 6.92 -8.07
CA LEU A 100 2.76 6.45 -7.71
C LEU A 100 1.91 7.54 -7.07
N HIS A 101 2.50 8.41 -6.25
CA HIS A 101 1.81 9.57 -5.71
C HIS A 101 1.34 10.51 -6.85
N HIS A 102 2.19 10.81 -7.83
CA HIS A 102 1.81 11.63 -8.98
C HIS A 102 0.70 10.96 -9.83
N GLU A 103 0.77 9.65 -10.06
CA GLU A 103 -0.33 8.89 -10.71
C GLU A 103 -1.69 9.04 -10.00
N MET A 104 -1.67 9.22 -8.68
CA MET A 104 -2.86 9.39 -7.83
C MET A 104 -3.38 10.84 -7.81
N SER A 105 -2.48 11.83 -7.90
CA SER A 105 -2.77 13.25 -7.68
C SER A 105 -2.79 14.11 -8.95
N SER A 106 -2.30 13.61 -10.09
CA SER A 106 -2.38 14.27 -11.39
C SER A 106 -3.75 14.12 -12.05
N SER A 107 -4.14 15.14 -12.81
CA SER A 107 -5.37 15.13 -13.60
C SER A 107 -5.30 14.08 -14.72
N ARG A 108 -6.46 13.52 -15.05
CA ARG A 108 -6.63 12.50 -16.09
C ARG A 108 -7.53 13.02 -17.19
N VAL A 109 -7.22 12.64 -18.42
CA VAL A 109 -8.05 12.98 -19.58
C VAL A 109 -9.37 12.20 -19.53
N ASN A 110 -10.40 12.73 -20.20
CA ASN A 110 -11.73 12.13 -20.29
C ASN A 110 -12.49 11.97 -18.96
N CYS A 111 -12.09 12.69 -17.91
CA CYS A 111 -12.80 12.73 -16.64
C CYS A 111 -13.63 14.03 -16.51
N GLU A 112 -14.73 13.97 -15.76
CA GLU A 112 -15.44 15.17 -15.32
C GLU A 112 -14.59 15.95 -14.30
N ASP A 113 -14.73 17.27 -14.24
CA ASP A 113 -13.88 18.17 -13.44
C ASP A 113 -13.71 17.73 -11.97
N GLU A 114 -14.76 17.20 -11.34
CA GLU A 114 -14.72 16.74 -9.93
C GLU A 114 -14.04 15.37 -9.73
N THR A 115 -13.69 14.66 -10.80
CA THR A 115 -13.15 13.28 -10.78
C THR A 115 -11.85 13.13 -11.55
N GLN A 116 -11.23 14.24 -11.96
CA GLN A 116 -10.01 14.24 -12.77
C GLN A 116 -8.83 13.52 -12.12
N LYS A 117 -8.80 13.40 -10.79
CA LYS A 117 -7.72 12.76 -10.03
C LYS A 117 -8.22 11.48 -9.37
N LEU A 118 -7.38 10.44 -9.29
CA LEU A 118 -7.78 9.18 -8.64
C LEU A 118 -8.08 9.34 -7.15
N THR A 119 -7.38 10.28 -6.50
CA THR A 119 -7.68 10.69 -5.13
C THR A 119 -9.13 11.17 -4.97
N TRP A 120 -9.65 11.92 -5.94
CA TRP A 120 -11.01 12.46 -5.89
C TRP A 120 -12.07 11.45 -6.30
N LEU A 121 -11.78 10.63 -7.32
CA LEU A 121 -12.69 9.61 -7.87
C LEU A 121 -13.32 8.72 -6.79
N ASN A 122 -12.49 8.21 -5.87
CA ASN A 122 -12.93 7.35 -4.77
C ASN A 122 -12.79 8.01 -3.39
N LYS A 123 -12.73 9.34 -3.36
CA LYS A 123 -12.70 10.16 -2.13
C LYS A 123 -11.54 9.81 -1.18
N TRP A 124 -10.40 9.39 -1.73
CA TRP A 124 -9.15 9.26 -1.01
C TRP A 124 -8.55 10.63 -0.76
N ARG A 125 -8.38 10.99 0.51
CA ARG A 125 -7.68 12.21 0.89
C ARG A 125 -6.31 11.87 1.41
N GLU A 126 -5.32 12.49 0.80
CA GLU A 126 -3.98 12.54 1.37
C GLU A 126 -4.00 13.29 2.70
N THR A 127 -3.28 12.75 3.68
CA THR A 127 -3.12 13.32 5.02
C THR A 127 -1.68 13.18 5.46
N ASP A 128 -1.26 14.08 6.34
CA ASP A 128 0.05 14.02 6.97
C ASP A 128 0.17 12.89 7.99
N TYR A 129 1.40 12.67 8.46
CA TYR A 129 1.77 11.64 9.44
C TYR A 129 1.76 12.17 10.88
N SER A 130 1.26 13.38 11.15
CA SER A 130 1.44 14.02 12.46
C SER A 130 0.84 13.19 13.61
N ASN A 131 -0.22 12.43 13.32
CA ASN A 131 -0.87 11.53 14.28
C ASN A 131 -0.13 10.20 14.47
N LEU A 132 0.88 9.93 13.65
CA LEU A 132 1.70 8.72 13.63
C LEU A 132 3.13 9.00 14.15
N GLU A 133 3.52 10.27 14.33
CA GLU A 133 4.85 10.67 14.84
C GLU A 133 5.19 10.07 16.21
N SER A 134 4.19 9.75 17.04
CA SER A 134 4.42 9.06 18.32
C SER A 134 4.69 7.56 18.16
N VAL A 135 4.35 6.99 17.00
CA VAL A 135 4.53 5.57 16.67
C VAL A 135 5.80 5.34 15.85
N PHE A 136 6.21 6.34 15.04
CA PHE A 136 7.44 6.34 14.28
C PHE A 136 8.41 7.35 14.88
N GLU A 137 9.44 6.89 15.60
CA GLU A 137 10.60 7.76 15.85
C GLU A 137 11.16 8.14 14.47
N THR A 138 11.14 9.44 14.18
CA THR A 138 11.63 10.04 12.92
C THR A 138 12.92 9.39 12.47
N ASP A 139 12.90 8.84 11.25
CA ASP A 139 13.99 8.11 10.60
C ASP A 139 14.50 6.88 11.38
N GLU A 140 13.83 5.73 11.24
CA GLU A 140 14.40 4.42 11.63
C GLU A 140 15.55 4.02 10.69
N VAL A 141 16.59 4.85 10.62
CA VAL A 141 17.88 4.50 10.06
C VAL A 141 18.54 3.58 11.07
N ILE A 142 18.58 2.28 10.78
CA ILE A 142 19.44 1.36 11.53
C ILE A 142 20.87 1.66 11.06
N PHE A 143 21.50 2.66 11.70
CA PHE A 143 22.79 3.28 11.31
C PHE A 143 23.92 2.28 11.05
N SER A 144 23.84 1.06 11.59
CA SER A 144 24.82 -0.01 11.35
C SER A 144 24.58 -0.84 10.09
N THR A 145 23.45 -0.70 9.40
CA THR A 145 23.01 -1.61 8.32
C THR A 145 22.81 -0.97 6.95
N HIS A 146 22.83 0.37 6.84
CA HIS A 146 22.47 1.12 5.62
C HIS A 146 21.06 0.81 5.07
N ILE A 147 20.20 0.19 5.89
CA ILE A 147 18.80 -0.06 5.58
C ILE A 147 18.00 1.15 6.04
N SER A 148 17.23 1.71 5.13
CA SER A 148 16.31 2.81 5.39
C SER A 148 14.96 2.50 4.78
N TRP A 149 13.91 3.06 5.37
CA TRP A 149 12.56 3.00 4.86
C TRP A 149 11.83 4.27 5.25
N ASP A 150 10.84 4.66 4.46
CA ASP A 150 10.08 5.88 4.72
C ASP A 150 8.61 5.69 4.34
N LEU A 151 7.72 6.35 5.09
CA LEU A 151 6.29 6.39 4.80
C LEU A 151 6.04 7.56 3.84
N GLU A 152 5.85 7.22 2.57
CA GLU A 152 5.89 8.17 1.45
C GLU A 152 4.51 8.74 1.08
N GLY A 153 3.44 8.02 1.43
CA GLY A 153 2.09 8.53 1.26
C GLY A 153 1.09 7.90 2.21
N LEU A 154 0.09 8.67 2.63
CA LEU A 154 -1.03 8.21 3.46
C LEU A 154 -2.35 8.78 2.98
N TYR A 155 -3.31 7.89 2.72
CA TYR A 155 -4.62 8.21 2.17
C TYR A 155 -5.74 7.63 3.01
N VAL A 156 -6.68 8.48 3.39
CA VAL A 156 -7.86 8.09 4.20
C VAL A 156 -9.13 8.29 3.40
N CYS A 157 -10.09 7.37 3.56
CA CYS A 157 -11.35 7.42 2.83
C CYS A 157 -12.30 8.49 3.42
N ARG A 158 -12.79 9.42 2.59
CA ARG A 158 -13.77 10.46 2.99
C ARG A 158 -15.22 10.12 2.67
N ILE A 159 -15.52 8.90 2.23
CA ILE A 159 -16.91 8.45 2.10
C ILE A 159 -17.58 8.59 3.48
N ARG A 160 -18.82 9.11 3.52
CA ARG A 160 -19.59 9.26 4.76
C ARG A 160 -20.57 8.10 4.93
N PRO A 161 -20.75 7.56 6.15
CA PRO A 161 -20.00 7.88 7.38
C PRO A 161 -18.52 7.51 7.22
N PHE A 162 -17.62 8.22 7.92
CA PHE A 162 -16.17 8.05 7.75
C PHE A 162 -15.79 6.58 7.86
N GLN A 163 -15.14 6.09 6.81
CA GLN A 163 -14.77 4.70 6.69
C GLN A 163 -13.39 4.50 7.32
N PRO A 164 -13.15 3.38 8.04
CA PRO A 164 -11.86 3.15 8.71
C PRO A 164 -10.74 2.79 7.72
N HIS A 165 -11.04 2.65 6.44
CA HIS A 165 -10.09 2.27 5.40
C HIS A 165 -8.97 3.29 5.24
N VAL A 166 -7.75 2.76 5.14
CA VAL A 166 -6.54 3.56 4.96
C VAL A 166 -5.62 2.90 3.94
N LYS A 167 -5.02 3.70 3.07
CA LYS A 167 -3.98 3.27 2.13
C LYS A 167 -2.68 3.99 2.42
N ALA A 168 -1.56 3.33 2.20
CA ALA A 168 -0.25 3.92 2.37
C ALA A 168 0.75 3.43 1.32
N ILE A 169 1.82 4.22 1.15
CA ILE A 169 2.97 3.92 0.30
C ILE A 169 4.21 3.90 1.18
N LEU A 170 4.98 2.83 1.14
CA LEU A 170 6.22 2.65 1.89
C LEU A 170 7.38 2.46 0.91
N SER A 171 8.45 3.24 1.06
CA SER A 171 9.73 2.97 0.41
C SER A 171 10.64 2.20 1.36
N HIS A 172 11.46 1.30 0.83
CA HIS A 172 12.36 0.48 1.62
C HIS A 172 13.62 0.14 0.82
N SER A 173 14.78 0.09 1.48
CA SER A 173 16.01 -0.47 0.91
C SER A 173 15.79 -1.91 0.44
N ASP A 174 16.46 -2.30 -0.65
CA ASP A 174 16.49 -3.70 -1.10
C ASP A 174 17.20 -4.60 -0.09
N ILE A 175 16.61 -5.77 0.19
CA ILE A 175 17.09 -6.74 1.17
C ILE A 175 16.89 -8.15 0.63
N ASP A 176 17.92 -8.98 0.80
CA ASP A 176 17.88 -10.40 0.46
C ASP A 176 16.72 -11.12 1.17
N ASN A 177 16.09 -12.06 0.47
CA ASN A 177 14.94 -12.85 0.95
C ASN A 177 13.66 -12.08 1.28
N SER A 178 13.59 -10.76 1.02
CA SER A 178 12.39 -9.94 1.22
C SER A 178 11.16 -10.42 0.43
N GLU A 179 11.34 -11.23 -0.61
CA GLU A 179 10.26 -11.79 -1.43
C GLU A 179 9.34 -12.72 -0.63
N HIS A 180 9.93 -13.59 0.19
CA HIS A 180 9.21 -14.66 0.89
C HIS A 180 8.75 -14.26 2.28
N THR A 181 9.30 -13.20 2.86
CA THR A 181 9.02 -12.77 4.23
C THR A 181 8.37 -11.39 4.29
N LEU A 182 7.66 -11.14 5.39
CA LEU A 182 7.12 -9.82 5.72
C LEU A 182 8.25 -8.96 6.27
N LEU A 183 8.37 -7.71 5.82
CA LEU A 183 9.33 -6.76 6.41
C LEU A 183 8.80 -6.29 7.76
N LYS A 184 9.69 -6.08 8.74
CA LYS A 184 9.30 -5.47 10.02
C LYS A 184 8.72 -4.07 9.83
N ALA A 185 9.28 -3.28 8.91
CA ALA A 185 8.77 -1.97 8.55
C ALA A 185 7.31 -2.03 8.07
N GLU A 186 6.97 -3.00 7.20
CA GLU A 186 5.59 -3.17 6.74
C GLU A 186 4.63 -3.49 7.88
N LEU A 187 5.02 -4.40 8.78
CA LEU A 187 4.20 -4.76 9.93
C LEU A 187 4.02 -3.57 10.87
N LYS A 188 5.11 -2.85 11.18
CA LYS A 188 5.07 -1.63 12.00
C LYS A 188 4.11 -0.60 11.39
N VAL A 189 4.22 -0.34 10.09
CA VAL A 189 3.33 0.60 9.39
C VAL A 189 1.88 0.15 9.44
N ILE A 190 1.59 -1.13 9.15
CA ILE A 190 0.22 -1.66 9.23
C ILE A 190 -0.38 -1.44 10.63
N LEU A 191 0.36 -1.80 11.69
CA LEU A 191 -0.11 -1.66 13.06
C LEU A 191 -0.29 -0.20 13.47
N ALA A 192 0.64 0.68 13.09
CA ALA A 192 0.56 2.12 13.34
C ALA A 192 -0.67 2.73 12.68
N LEU A 193 -0.95 2.36 11.42
CA LEU A 193 -2.12 2.81 10.69
C LEU A 193 -3.41 2.33 11.35
N MET A 194 -3.50 1.05 11.73
CA MET A 194 -4.66 0.51 12.45
C MET A 194 -4.89 1.27 13.77
N TYR A 195 -3.85 1.43 14.57
CA TYR A 195 -3.91 2.17 15.84
C TYR A 195 -4.39 3.62 15.65
N SER A 196 -3.88 4.31 14.62
CA SER A 196 -4.29 5.67 14.32
C SER A 196 -5.78 5.79 13.98
N ARG A 197 -6.35 4.78 13.31
CA ARG A 197 -7.78 4.78 12.96
C ARG A 197 -8.62 4.47 14.19
N TRP A 198 -8.24 3.48 14.99
CA TRP A 198 -8.94 3.16 16.25
C TRP A 198 -8.89 4.30 17.27
N SER A 199 -7.86 5.15 17.21
CA SER A 199 -7.75 6.34 18.07
C SER A 199 -8.72 7.47 17.68
N MET A 200 -9.39 7.39 16.53
CA MET A 200 -10.39 8.37 16.12
C MET A 200 -11.76 8.05 16.73
N GLU A 201 -12.47 9.10 17.13
CA GLU A 201 -13.83 8.99 17.67
C GLU A 201 -14.77 8.29 16.67
N GLY A 202 -15.51 7.30 17.16
CA GLY A 202 -16.47 6.53 16.37
C GLY A 202 -15.89 5.42 15.50
N LEU A 203 -14.56 5.22 15.49
CA LEU A 203 -13.89 4.11 14.80
C LEU A 203 -13.34 3.03 15.75
N LEU A 204 -13.44 3.25 17.06
CA LEU A 204 -13.11 2.24 18.07
C LEU A 204 -13.94 0.97 17.82
N ASP A 205 -13.31 -0.20 17.94
CA ASP A 205 -13.90 -1.54 17.72
C ASP A 205 -14.31 -1.88 16.28
N MET A 206 -14.02 -1.01 15.31
CA MET A 206 -14.26 -1.31 13.89
C MET A 206 -13.13 -2.17 13.31
N VAL A 207 -13.44 -2.96 12.29
CA VAL A 207 -12.42 -3.52 11.39
C VAL A 207 -11.75 -2.35 10.69
N VAL A 208 -10.43 -2.26 10.74
CA VAL A 208 -9.63 -1.25 10.04
C VAL A 208 -8.87 -1.91 8.89
N PRO A 209 -9.38 -1.84 7.65
CA PRO A 209 -8.65 -2.33 6.49
C PRO A 209 -7.51 -1.38 6.14
N VAL A 210 -6.31 -1.94 6.07
CA VAL A 210 -5.09 -1.24 5.65
C VAL A 210 -4.63 -1.81 4.33
N MET A 211 -4.42 -0.97 3.32
CA MET A 211 -3.68 -1.32 2.11
C MET A 211 -2.33 -0.63 2.14
N LEU A 212 -1.27 -1.39 1.92
CA LEU A 212 0.09 -0.89 1.86
C LEU A 212 0.72 -1.31 0.52
N VAL A 213 1.17 -0.33 -0.26
CA VAL A 213 2.07 -0.59 -1.38
C VAL A 213 3.48 -0.36 -0.89
N THR A 214 4.30 -1.41 -0.93
CA THR A 214 5.72 -1.32 -0.55
C THR A 214 6.58 -1.37 -1.80
N PHE A 215 7.43 -0.37 -1.97
CA PHE A 215 8.54 -0.37 -2.91
C PHE A 215 9.82 -0.80 -2.19
N VAL A 216 10.44 -1.87 -2.68
CA VAL A 216 11.70 -2.44 -2.16
C VAL A 216 12.73 -2.36 -3.29
N GLY A 217 13.59 -1.34 -3.25
CA GLY A 217 14.44 -1.03 -4.39
C GLY A 217 13.62 -0.74 -5.66
N ARG A 218 13.79 -1.57 -6.70
CA ARG A 218 13.03 -1.50 -7.97
C ARG A 218 11.80 -2.41 -8.01
N LYS A 219 11.47 -3.07 -6.91
CA LYS A 219 10.37 -4.03 -6.82
C LYS A 219 9.20 -3.43 -6.05
N ALA A 220 8.00 -3.89 -6.33
CA ALA A 220 6.78 -3.48 -5.66
C ALA A 220 5.99 -4.70 -5.19
N ARG A 221 5.29 -4.57 -4.07
CA ARG A 221 4.23 -5.50 -3.66
C ARG A 221 3.08 -4.77 -2.98
N CYS A 222 1.91 -5.40 -3.00
CA CYS A 222 0.75 -4.94 -2.27
C CYS A 222 0.50 -5.86 -1.06
N LEU A 223 0.20 -5.24 0.08
CA LEU A 223 -0.28 -5.89 1.28
C LEU A 223 -1.63 -5.31 1.62
N ILE A 224 -2.57 -6.17 2.02
CA ILE A 224 -3.87 -5.74 2.53
C ILE A 224 -4.08 -6.46 3.85
N ALA A 225 -4.37 -5.72 4.91
CA ALA A 225 -4.45 -6.23 6.26
C ALA A 225 -5.77 -5.87 6.94
N ILE A 226 -6.29 -6.81 7.72
CA ILE A 226 -7.39 -6.61 8.67
C ILE A 226 -7.10 -7.35 9.98
N HIS A 227 -7.60 -6.83 11.09
CA HIS A 227 -7.70 -7.60 12.32
C HIS A 227 -9.13 -8.15 12.44
N ASP A 228 -9.28 -9.47 12.53
CA ASP A 228 -10.59 -10.13 12.52
C ASP A 228 -11.22 -10.29 13.91
N GLY A 229 -10.52 -9.85 14.96
CA GLY A 229 -10.91 -10.02 16.37
C GLY A 229 -10.09 -11.07 17.11
N HIS A 230 -9.44 -11.97 16.38
CA HIS A 230 -8.60 -13.03 16.91
C HIS A 230 -7.15 -12.92 16.45
N GLN A 231 -6.95 -12.56 15.18
CA GLN A 231 -5.64 -12.52 14.55
C GLN A 231 -5.56 -11.42 13.49
N LEU A 232 -4.34 -10.97 13.23
CA LEU A 232 -4.02 -10.09 12.11
C LEU A 232 -3.89 -10.93 10.85
N ARG A 233 -4.74 -10.67 9.85
CA ARG A 233 -4.68 -11.32 8.53
C ARG A 233 -4.08 -10.36 7.54
N ILE A 234 -3.09 -10.81 6.77
CA ILE A 234 -2.41 -10.01 5.76
C ILE A 234 -2.40 -10.78 4.44
N SER A 235 -3.15 -10.29 3.46
CA SER A 235 -3.07 -10.73 2.07
C SER A 235 -1.87 -10.04 1.42
N LYS A 236 -0.90 -10.81 0.91
CA LYS A 236 0.40 -10.30 0.45
C LYS A 236 0.72 -10.84 -0.94
N THR A 237 1.18 -9.98 -1.84
CA THR A 237 1.67 -10.41 -3.15
C THR A 237 3.15 -10.83 -3.12
N PRO A 238 3.63 -11.55 -4.14
CA PRO A 238 5.05 -11.59 -4.48
C PRO A 238 5.62 -10.18 -4.71
N LEU A 239 6.95 -10.07 -4.69
CA LEU A 239 7.64 -8.87 -5.16
C LEU A 239 7.75 -8.91 -6.68
N TYR A 240 7.19 -7.91 -7.35
CA TYR A 240 7.24 -7.77 -8.79
C TYR A 240 8.18 -6.64 -9.18
N LEU A 241 8.78 -6.70 -10.38
CA LEU A 241 9.51 -5.56 -10.92
C LEU A 241 8.54 -4.40 -11.21
N ALA A 242 8.79 -3.22 -10.64
CA ALA A 242 7.91 -2.07 -10.77
C ALA A 242 7.89 -1.48 -12.19
N GLU A 243 8.96 -1.68 -12.96
CA GLU A 243 9.06 -1.28 -14.38
C GLU A 243 8.12 -2.07 -15.30
N ASN A 244 7.57 -3.21 -14.84
CA ASN A 244 6.60 -3.94 -15.61
C ASN A 244 5.28 -3.15 -15.67
N ASN A 245 4.94 -2.68 -16.86
CA ASN A 245 3.75 -1.88 -17.13
C ASN A 245 2.43 -2.53 -16.66
N GLU A 246 2.29 -3.86 -16.73
CA GLU A 246 1.08 -4.55 -16.27
C GLU A 246 1.00 -4.51 -14.74
N ILE A 247 2.11 -4.80 -14.06
CA ILE A 247 2.21 -4.71 -12.60
C ILE A 247 1.97 -3.28 -12.13
N TRP A 248 2.59 -2.30 -12.78
CA TRP A 248 2.40 -0.88 -12.48
C TRP A 248 0.92 -0.49 -12.58
N ARG A 249 0.27 -0.89 -13.68
CA ARG A 249 -1.18 -0.67 -13.85
C ARG A 249 -1.98 -1.32 -12.72
N HIS A 250 -1.65 -2.55 -12.30
CA HIS A 250 -2.33 -3.17 -11.16
C HIS A 250 -2.14 -2.38 -9.87
N VAL A 251 -0.93 -1.93 -9.56
CA VAL A 251 -0.67 -1.09 -8.39
C VAL A 251 -1.50 0.21 -8.43
N VAL A 252 -1.51 0.90 -9.56
CA VAL A 252 -2.32 2.12 -9.75
C VAL A 252 -3.83 1.82 -9.64
N ARG A 253 -4.31 0.70 -10.19
CA ARG A 253 -5.72 0.27 -10.07
C ARG A 253 -6.13 0.06 -8.62
N TYR A 254 -5.31 -0.63 -7.82
CA TYR A 254 -5.59 -0.89 -6.42
C TYR A 254 -5.50 0.40 -5.59
N MET A 255 -4.48 1.23 -5.80
CA MET A 255 -4.34 2.51 -5.08
C MET A 255 -5.46 3.49 -5.41
N GLY A 256 -5.82 3.62 -6.69
CA GLY A 256 -6.93 4.47 -7.14
C GLY A 256 -8.31 3.90 -6.87
N GLY A 257 -8.42 2.59 -6.64
CA GLY A 257 -9.68 1.87 -6.42
C GLY A 257 -10.43 2.25 -5.15
N GLY A 258 -11.71 1.91 -5.08
CA GLY A 258 -12.57 2.22 -3.94
C GLY A 258 -12.48 1.20 -2.82
N ILE A 259 -13.51 1.22 -1.97
CA ILE A 259 -13.76 0.23 -0.92
C ILE A 259 -14.95 -0.64 -1.32
N ASP A 260 -15.08 -1.84 -0.74
CA ASP A 260 -16.31 -2.62 -0.89
C ASP A 260 -17.35 -2.16 0.14
N GLU A 261 -18.30 -1.33 -0.29
CA GLU A 261 -19.37 -0.81 0.57
C GLU A 261 -20.34 -1.89 1.09
N LYS A 262 -20.28 -3.11 0.54
CA LYS A 262 -21.10 -4.24 1.01
C LYS A 262 -20.49 -4.92 2.23
N LEU A 263 -19.20 -4.73 2.50
CA LEU A 263 -18.55 -5.31 3.68
C LEU A 263 -18.76 -4.40 4.88
N ASP A 264 -19.28 -4.98 5.95
CA ASP A 264 -19.48 -4.27 7.21
C ASP A 264 -18.17 -4.21 7.99
N THR A 265 -17.63 -3.00 8.17
CA THR A 265 -16.47 -2.75 9.03
C THR A 265 -16.86 -2.44 10.48
N LYS A 266 -18.15 -2.29 10.81
CA LYS A 266 -18.61 -1.94 12.17
C LYS A 266 -18.66 -3.13 13.11
N ARG A 267 -18.60 -4.34 12.57
CA ARG A 267 -18.61 -5.58 13.35
C ARG A 267 -17.41 -6.40 12.93
N LEU A 268 -16.74 -6.97 13.92
CA LEU A 268 -15.75 -8.00 13.65
C LEU A 268 -16.45 -9.17 12.93
N PRO A 269 -15.82 -9.76 11.92
CA PRO A 269 -16.39 -10.89 11.20
C PRO A 269 -16.61 -12.04 12.20
N VAL A 270 -17.86 -12.32 12.54
CA VAL A 270 -18.22 -13.37 13.49
C VAL A 270 -17.87 -14.70 12.85
N ILE A 271 -16.86 -15.37 13.40
CA ILE A 271 -16.57 -16.77 13.13
C ILE A 271 -17.55 -17.55 14.00
N ASP A 272 -18.80 -17.70 13.58
CA ASP A 272 -19.58 -18.79 14.13
C ASP A 272 -18.84 -20.07 13.76
N VAL A 273 -18.43 -20.77 14.80
CA VAL A 273 -17.69 -22.02 14.78
C VAL A 273 -18.35 -22.92 13.73
N VAL A 274 -17.64 -23.21 12.64
CA VAL A 274 -17.95 -24.37 11.81
C VAL A 274 -17.55 -25.58 12.65
N GLU A 275 -18.37 -25.89 13.64
CA GLU A 275 -18.46 -27.19 14.27
C GLU A 275 -19.54 -27.95 13.52
N GLY A 276 -19.11 -28.95 12.77
CA GLY A 276 -19.94 -29.86 11.97
C GLY A 276 -19.07 -30.77 11.13
#